data_AF-A0A4P9ZLZ2-F1
#
_entry.id   AF-A0A4P9ZLZ2-F1
#
_cell.length_a   1.000
_cell.length_b   1.000
_cell.length_c   1.000
_cell.angle_alpha   90.00
_cell.angle_beta   90.00
_cell.angle_gamma   90.00
#
_symmetry.space_group_name_H-M   'P 1'
#
loop_
_entity.id
_entity.type
_entity.pdbx_description
1 polymer ?
#
loop_
_entity_poly.entity_id
_entity_poly.type
_entity_poly.pdbx_seq_one_letter_code
_entity_poly.pdbx_strand_id
1 'polypeptide(L)' 'ACHNCRKRKIKCDMTRPNCNNCVRRHATCFYAPQPVPKASKRSYIKSLEDRLEKME' A
#
# COMPACT_ATOMS: atom_id res chain seq x y z
N ALA A 1 7.39 -9.33 -2.42
CA ALA A 1 6.40 -10.02 -3.27
C ALA A 1 5.41 -9.01 -3.83
N CYS A 2 5.07 -9.10 -5.12
CA CYS A 2 4.09 -8.21 -5.75
C CYS A 2 2.66 -8.46 -5.19
N HIS A 3 1.74 -7.54 -5.49
CA HIS A 3 0.37 -7.60 -5.00
C HIS A 3 -0.36 -8.90 -5.40
N ASN A 4 -0.20 -9.34 -6.65
CA ASN A 4 -0.84 -10.57 -7.14
C ASN A 4 -0.30 -11.83 -6.45
N CYS A 5 1.01 -11.94 -6.24
CA CYS A 5 1.59 -13.05 -5.48
C CYS A 5 1.16 -13.04 -4.01
N ARG A 6 1.08 -11.85 -3.39
CA ARG A 6 0.56 -11.69 -2.02
C ARG A 6 -0.91 -12.13 -1.92
N LYS A 7 -1.77 -11.65 -2.82
CA LYS A 7 -3.19 -12.02 -2.88
C LYS A 7 -3.38 -13.53 -3.06
N ARG A 8 -2.53 -14.16 -3.88
CA ARG A 8 -2.57 -15.61 -4.14
C ARG A 8 -1.79 -16.45 -3.13
N LYS A 9 -1.16 -15.85 -2.13
CA LYS A 9 -0.34 -16.52 -1.10
C LYS A 9 0.73 -17.46 -1.70
N ILE A 10 1.36 -17.03 -2.80
CA ILE A 10 2.46 -17.77 -3.44
C ILE A 10 3.79 -17.02 -3.34
N LYS A 11 4.90 -17.76 -3.47
CA LYS A 11 6.24 -17.15 -3.58
C LYS A 11 6.29 -16.27 -4.83
N CYS A 12 6.92 -15.11 -4.68
CA CYS A 12 7.13 -14.15 -5.77
C CYS A 12 8.61 -14.12 -6.11
N ASP A 13 8.94 -14.22 -7.39
CA ASP A 13 10.33 -14.19 -7.89
C ASP A 13 10.95 -12.78 -7.88
N MET A 14 10.14 -11.76 -7.58
CA MET A 14 10.52 -10.35 -7.43
C MET A 14 11.27 -9.73 -8.62
N THR A 15 11.26 -10.38 -9.78
CA THR A 15 11.78 -9.84 -11.04
C THR A 15 11.03 -8.55 -11.41
N ARG A 16 11.75 -7.57 -11.97
CA ARG A 16 11.23 -6.27 -12.42
C ARG A 16 11.41 -6.16 -13.93
N PRO A 17 10.45 -5.58 -14.67
CA PRO A 17 9.25 -4.87 -14.21
C PRO A 17 8.11 -5.80 -13.74
N ASN A 18 8.05 -7.03 -14.25
CA ASN A 18 7.01 -8.00 -13.94
C ASN A 18 7.59 -9.29 -13.33
N CYS A 19 6.87 -9.86 -12.36
CA CYS A 19 7.24 -11.15 -11.77
C CYS A 19 6.99 -12.30 -12.76
N ASN A 20 7.84 -13.34 -12.82
CA ASN A 20 7.62 -14.49 -13.73
C ASN A 20 6.24 -15.13 -13.59
N ASN A 21 5.77 -15.29 -12.34
CA ASN A 21 4.41 -15.76 -12.05
C ASN A 21 3.31 -14.87 -12.66
N CYS A 22 3.53 -13.56 -12.71
CA CYS A 22 2.60 -12.57 -13.23
C CYS A 22 2.59 -12.61 -14.76
N VAL A 23 3.77 -12.72 -15.38
CA VAL A 23 3.95 -12.83 -16.83
C VAL A 23 3.28 -14.07 -17.38
N ARG A 24 3.54 -15.25 -16.79
CA ARG A 24 2.94 -16.53 -17.23
C ARG A 24 1.42 -16.58 -17.13
N ARG A 25 0.85 -15.73 -16.28
CA ARG A 25 -0.60 -15.65 -16.02
C ARG A 25 -1.26 -14.46 -16.69
N HIS A 26 -0.51 -13.69 -17.48
CA HIS A 26 -0.98 -12.45 -18.11
C HIS A 26 -1.68 -11.51 -17.11
N ALA A 27 -1.15 -11.46 -15.88
CA ALA A 27 -1.70 -10.65 -14.80
C ALA A 27 -0.85 -9.39 -14.57
N THR A 28 -1.51 -8.27 -14.28
CA THR A 28 -0.83 -7.00 -13.98
C THR A 28 0.08 -7.14 -12.76
N CYS A 29 1.40 -7.04 -12.95
CA CYS A 29 2.33 -7.05 -11.82
C CYS A 29 2.46 -5.63 -11.28
N PHE A 30 1.99 -5.41 -10.06
CA PHE A 30 2.24 -4.17 -9.35
C PHE A 30 2.70 -4.46 -7.94
N TYR A 31 3.63 -3.63 -7.48
CA TYR A 31 4.08 -3.60 -6.11
C TYR A 31 3.36 -2.43 -5.47
N ALA A 32 2.22 -2.70 -4.82
CA ALA A 32 1.52 -1.65 -4.10
C ALA A 32 2.47 -1.05 -3.05
N PRO A 33 2.59 0.29 -2.97
CA PRO A 33 3.21 0.91 -1.82
C PRO A 33 2.45 0.42 -0.58
N GLN A 34 3.18 0.15 0.50
CA GLN A 34 2.54 -0.22 1.76
C GLN A 34 1.49 0.85 2.06
N PRO A 35 0.24 0.46 2.42
CA PRO A 35 -0.75 1.45 2.79
C PRO A 35 -0.10 2.31 3.87
N VAL A 36 0.04 3.60 3.59
CA VAL A 36 0.45 4.55 4.62
C VAL A 36 -0.48 4.30 5.80
N PRO A 37 0.04 4.09 7.02
CA PRO A 37 -0.82 3.93 8.17
C PRO A 37 -1.76 5.11 8.18
N LYS A 38 -3.06 4.88 8.00
CA LYS A 38 -4.04 5.95 8.19
C LYS A 38 -3.78 6.43 9.60
N ALA A 39 -3.37 7.70 9.75
CA ALA A 39 -3.16 8.27 11.07
C ALA A 39 -4.37 7.89 11.91
N SER A 40 -4.12 7.33 13.11
CA SER A 40 -5.21 6.93 13.98
C SER A 40 -6.20 8.07 14.07
N LYS A 41 -7.51 7.78 14.06
CA LYS A 41 -8.54 8.84 14.10
C LYS A 41 -8.23 9.88 15.18
N ARG A 42 -7.66 9.43 16.29
CA ARG A 42 -7.20 10.28 17.40
C ARG A 42 -6.09 11.28 17.02
N SER A 43 -5.06 10.86 16.30
CA SER A 43 -3.99 11.77 15.82
C SER A 43 -4.54 12.75 14.78
N TYR A 44 -5.43 12.28 13.90
CA TYR A 44 -6.08 13.13 12.91
C TYR A 44 -7.00 14.16 13.57
N ILE A 45 -7.84 13.76 14.52
CA ILE A 45 -8.72 14.67 15.28
C ILE A 45 -7.88 15.71 16.04
N LYS A 46 -6.82 15.30 16.75
CA LYS A 46 -5.92 16.23 17.43
C LYS A 46 -5.29 17.27 16.48
N SER A 47 -4.92 16.85 15.27
CA SER A 47 -4.39 17.78 14.25
C SER A 47 -5.45 18.73 13.68
N LEU A 48 -6.73 18.34 13.72
CA LEU A 48 -7.82 19.22 13.34
C LEU A 48 -8.15 20.22 14.45
N GLU A 49 -8.16 19.78 15.72
CA GLU A 49 -8.34 20.63 16.90
C GLU A 49 -7.25 21.71 16.99
N ASP A 50 -5.97 21.33 16.87
CA ASP A 50 -4.83 22.26 16.88
C ASP A 50 -4.86 23.29 15.74
N ARG A 51 -5.43 22.92 14.58
CA ARG A 51 -5.62 23.85 13.46
C ARG A 51 -6.77 24.82 13.67
N LEU A 52 -7.79 24.42 14.42
CA LEU A 52 -8.93 25.28 14.76
C LEU A 52 -8.51 26.33 15.81
N GLU A 53 -7.79 25.90 16.84
CA GLU A 53 -7.28 26.77 17.91
C GLU A 53 -6.36 27.88 17.38
N LYS A 54 -5.59 27.62 16.32
CA LYS A 54 -4.69 28.63 15.71
C LYS A 54 -5.39 29.66 14.83
N MET A 55 -6.69 29.50 14.57
CA MET A 55 -7.50 30.43 13.78
C MET A 55 -8.46 31.28 14.63
N GLU A 56 -8.47 31.08 15.95
CA GLU A 56 -9.18 31.91 16.94
C GLU A 56 -8.19 32.83 17.68
#